data_AF-A0A1Q9PGL2-F1
#
_entry.id   AF-A0A1Q9PGL2-F1
#
_cell.length_a   1.000
_cell.length_b   1.000
_cell.length_c   1.000
_cell.angle_alpha   90.00
_cell.angle_beta   90.00
_cell.angle_gamma   90.00
#
_symmetry.space_group_name_H-M   'P 1'
#
loop_
_entity.id
_entity.type
_entity.pdbx_description
1 polymer ?
#
loop_
_entity_poly.entity_id
_entity_poly.type
_entity_poly.pdbx_seq_one_letter_code
_entity_poly.pdbx_strand_id
1 'polypeptide(L)'
;MEKLLYISANPKGIEKSKGMQIGEAFLDSFQQERSDVDISKIDLFSFDIAHMDADLVFARGKLAGYGYTLDQLSEVEREKILKMHALADEFIQYDYYVFVSPMWNLNSPAILKAFLDNLFISGKTFAHTANGPKGLLKGKKAIHIQTRGGQYTGTPLEEMESGDRYLKIALRFLGIEVMDTVVAEGFDLYPQRVPELLADAKERARLAAKELAKGIAAPV
;
A
#
# COMPACT_ATOMS: atom_id res chain seq x y z
N MET A 1 20.80 3.97 4.81
CA MET A 1 20.24 4.65 3.62
C MET A 1 18.75 4.41 3.68
N GLU A 2 17.95 5.47 3.62
CA GLU A 2 16.50 5.33 3.63
C GLU A 2 16.02 4.73 2.31
N LYS A 3 14.89 4.04 2.34
CA LYS A 3 14.32 3.38 1.15
C LYS A 3 12.85 3.73 0.96
N LEU A 4 12.45 3.85 -0.30
CA LEU A 4 11.06 4.02 -0.72
C LEU A 4 10.60 2.81 -1.53
N LEU A 5 9.44 2.27 -1.18
CA LEU A 5 8.76 1.23 -1.94
C LEU A 5 7.55 1.82 -2.67
N TYR A 6 7.60 1.80 -3.99
CA TYR A 6 6.48 2.16 -4.87
C TYR A 6 5.71 0.90 -5.26
N ILE A 7 4.41 0.88 -4.99
CA ILE A 7 3.54 -0.29 -5.08
C ILE A 7 2.39 0.03 -6.04
N SER A 8 2.40 -0.53 -7.24
CA SER A 8 1.31 -0.34 -8.20
C SER A 8 0.36 -1.53 -8.25
N ALA A 9 -0.93 -1.26 -8.18
CA ALA A 9 -2.01 -2.22 -8.35
C ALA A 9 -2.80 -1.92 -9.63
N ASN A 10 -2.16 -1.92 -10.80
CA ASN A 10 -2.84 -1.65 -12.07
C ASN A 10 -2.19 -2.41 -13.25
N PRO A 11 -2.96 -3.21 -14.02
CA PRO A 11 -2.38 -4.03 -15.08
C PRO A 11 -2.10 -3.27 -16.39
N LYS A 12 -2.55 -2.01 -16.52
CA LYS A 12 -2.58 -1.30 -17.81
C LYS A 12 -1.21 -0.73 -18.25
N GLY A 13 -0.17 -0.85 -17.42
CA GLY A 13 1.14 -0.24 -17.67
C GLY A 13 1.12 1.30 -17.63
N ILE A 14 2.29 1.93 -17.59
CA ILE A 14 2.43 3.39 -17.40
C ILE A 14 1.74 4.21 -18.49
N GLU A 15 1.80 3.78 -19.75
CA GLU A 15 1.22 4.53 -20.89
C GLU A 15 -0.30 4.66 -20.82
N LYS A 16 -0.99 3.67 -20.22
CA LYS A 16 -2.47 3.62 -20.20
C LYS A 16 -3.05 3.82 -18.79
N SER A 17 -2.24 3.69 -17.75
CA SER A 17 -2.64 3.88 -16.36
C SER A 17 -2.44 5.33 -15.91
N LYS A 18 -3.54 6.07 -15.79
CA LYS A 18 -3.52 7.45 -15.25
C LYS A 18 -2.90 7.50 -13.85
N GLY A 19 -3.21 6.51 -13.01
CA GLY A 19 -2.67 6.42 -11.65
C GLY A 19 -1.16 6.27 -11.65
N MET A 20 -0.62 5.39 -12.50
CA MET A 20 0.85 5.24 -12.61
C MET A 20 1.50 6.50 -13.17
N GLN A 21 0.85 7.23 -14.08
CA GLN A 21 1.39 8.51 -14.58
C GLN A 21 1.45 9.59 -13.50
N ILE A 22 0.49 9.59 -12.57
CA ILE A 22 0.52 10.46 -11.39
C ILE A 22 1.60 9.97 -10.42
N GLY A 23 1.74 8.66 -10.25
CA GLY A 23 2.79 8.03 -9.45
C GLY A 23 4.20 8.33 -9.93
N GLU A 24 4.48 8.30 -11.23
CA GLU A 24 5.80 8.70 -11.75
C GLU A 24 6.08 10.18 -11.50
N ALA A 25 5.08 11.06 -11.69
CA ALA A 25 5.25 12.49 -11.36
C ALA A 25 5.56 12.71 -9.86
N PHE A 26 4.98 11.88 -8.98
CA PHE A 26 5.33 11.84 -7.55
C PHE A 26 6.79 11.45 -7.36
N LEU A 27 7.22 10.32 -7.95
CA LEU A 27 8.58 9.78 -7.77
C LEU A 27 9.65 10.72 -8.32
N ASP A 28 9.42 11.32 -9.49
CA ASP A 28 10.33 12.29 -10.10
C ASP A 28 10.56 13.48 -9.15
N SER A 29 9.48 14.01 -8.58
CA SER A 29 9.59 15.12 -7.62
C SER A 29 10.21 14.68 -6.29
N PHE A 30 9.93 13.47 -5.81
CA PHE A 30 10.51 12.95 -4.59
C PHE A 30 12.03 12.79 -4.72
N GLN A 31 12.51 12.19 -5.82
CA GLN A 31 13.93 11.96 -6.07
C GLN A 31 14.72 13.27 -6.24
N GLN A 32 14.08 14.33 -6.74
CA GLN A 32 14.69 15.67 -6.81
C GLN A 32 14.97 16.26 -5.43
N GLU A 33 14.08 16.02 -4.46
CA GLU A 33 14.24 16.49 -3.08
C GLU A 33 15.15 15.55 -2.25
N ARG A 34 15.09 14.25 -2.53
CA ARG A 34 15.79 13.18 -1.79
C ARG A 34 16.52 12.24 -2.75
N SER A 35 17.62 12.74 -3.32
CA SER A 35 18.46 11.94 -4.23
C SER A 35 19.22 10.81 -3.52
N ASP A 36 19.23 10.81 -2.18
CA ASP A 36 19.88 9.85 -1.29
C ASP A 36 19.00 8.65 -0.90
N VAL A 37 17.73 8.65 -1.30
CA VAL A 37 16.78 7.57 -1.01
C VAL A 37 16.75 6.59 -2.18
N ASP A 38 16.92 5.30 -1.87
CA ASP A 38 16.79 4.23 -2.86
C ASP A 38 15.30 3.95 -3.13
N ILE A 39 14.90 3.99 -4.41
CA ILE A 39 13.53 3.67 -4.82
C ILE A 39 13.48 2.25 -5.40
N SER A 40 12.60 1.41 -4.85
CA SER A 40 12.21 0.13 -5.44
C SER A 40 10.75 0.16 -5.88
N LYS A 41 10.44 -0.55 -6.98
CA LYS A 41 9.09 -0.59 -7.56
C LYS A 41 8.60 -2.04 -7.60
N ILE A 42 7.37 -2.29 -7.16
CA ILE A 42 6.67 -3.57 -7.34
C ILE A 42 5.35 -3.35 -8.07
N ASP A 43 5.09 -4.21 -9.05
CA ASP A 43 3.79 -4.31 -9.71
C ASP A 43 3.04 -5.53 -9.19
N LEU A 44 1.94 -5.31 -8.47
CA LEU A 44 1.20 -6.39 -7.83
C LEU A 44 0.55 -7.36 -8.82
N PHE A 45 0.38 -7.00 -10.10
CA PHE A 45 -0.14 -7.92 -11.12
C PHE A 45 0.91 -8.90 -11.66
N SER A 46 2.20 -8.65 -11.40
CA SER A 46 3.31 -9.54 -11.75
C SER A 46 4.07 -10.06 -10.53
N PHE A 47 3.82 -9.48 -9.35
CA PHE A 47 4.44 -9.88 -8.10
C PHE A 47 3.84 -11.17 -7.54
N ASP A 48 4.70 -12.11 -7.16
CA ASP A 48 4.28 -13.42 -6.68
C ASP A 48 3.93 -13.38 -5.17
N ILE A 49 2.64 -13.29 -4.87
CA ILE A 49 2.10 -13.16 -3.51
C ILE A 49 1.64 -14.52 -3.00
N ALA A 50 1.89 -14.86 -1.73
CA ALA A 50 1.29 -16.05 -1.15
C ALA A 50 -0.24 -15.88 -1.05
N HIS A 51 -0.98 -16.81 -1.64
CA HIS A 51 -2.43 -16.80 -1.59
C HIS A 51 -2.92 -17.23 -0.21
N MET A 52 -3.87 -16.46 0.33
CA MET A 52 -4.53 -16.78 1.60
C MET A 52 -5.55 -17.91 1.39
N ASP A 53 -5.06 -19.13 1.26
CA ASP A 53 -5.86 -20.36 1.16
C ASP A 53 -5.86 -21.16 2.47
N ALA A 54 -6.51 -22.33 2.46
CA ALA A 54 -6.66 -23.16 3.65
C ALA A 54 -5.31 -23.49 4.31
N ASP A 55 -4.30 -23.88 3.52
CA ASP A 55 -2.99 -24.24 4.05
C ASP A 55 -2.32 -23.05 4.74
N LEU A 56 -2.32 -21.86 4.10
CA LEU A 56 -1.70 -20.68 4.71
C LEU A 56 -2.46 -20.25 5.98
N VAL A 57 -3.80 -20.30 5.97
CA VAL A 57 -4.62 -19.98 7.15
C VAL A 57 -4.36 -20.96 8.29
N PHE A 58 -4.25 -22.27 8.00
CA PHE A 58 -3.89 -23.27 9.01
C PHE A 58 -2.48 -23.08 9.54
N ALA A 59 -1.49 -22.82 8.67
CA ALA A 59 -0.11 -22.54 9.07
C ALA A 59 -0.05 -21.36 10.05
N ARG A 60 -0.77 -20.26 9.74
CA ARG A 60 -0.88 -19.08 10.62
C ARG A 60 -1.47 -19.44 11.98
N GLY A 61 -2.58 -20.19 11.99
CA GLY A 61 -3.23 -20.62 13.24
C GLY A 61 -2.33 -21.52 14.10
N LYS A 62 -1.64 -22.47 13.47
CA LYS A 62 -0.69 -23.39 14.12
C LYS A 62 0.43 -22.64 14.84
N LEU A 63 1.09 -21.70 14.16
CA LEU A 63 2.19 -20.93 14.74
C LEU A 63 1.72 -19.90 15.78
N ALA A 64 0.58 -19.23 15.54
CA ALA A 64 0.15 -18.13 16.39
C ALA A 64 -0.63 -18.57 17.64
N GLY A 65 -1.40 -19.66 17.57
CA GLY A 65 -2.36 -20.03 18.61
C GLY A 65 -2.22 -21.46 19.16
N TYR A 66 -1.71 -22.39 18.36
CA TYR A 66 -1.65 -23.81 18.76
C TYR A 66 -0.27 -24.27 19.24
N GLY A 67 0.72 -23.36 19.30
CA GLY A 67 2.05 -23.63 19.85
C GLY A 67 2.94 -24.51 18.97
N TYR A 68 2.63 -24.60 17.67
CA TYR A 68 3.46 -25.36 16.74
C TYR A 68 4.72 -24.59 16.39
N THR A 69 5.79 -25.31 16.08
CA THR A 69 7.02 -24.79 15.49
C THR A 69 7.02 -24.95 13.97
N LEU A 70 7.89 -24.21 13.27
CA LEU A 70 7.95 -24.25 11.79
C LEU A 70 8.26 -25.65 11.22
N ASP A 71 9.03 -26.46 11.95
CA ASP A 71 9.38 -27.85 11.58
C ASP A 71 8.22 -28.84 11.72
N GLN A 72 7.16 -28.47 12.44
CA GLN A 72 5.95 -29.28 12.62
C GLN A 72 4.86 -29.01 11.55
N LEU A 73 5.09 -28.05 10.66
CA LEU A 73 4.20 -27.76 9.54
C LEU A 73 4.38 -28.76 8.40
N SER A 74 3.33 -28.96 7.59
CA SER A 74 3.48 -29.66 6.32
C SER A 74 4.42 -28.88 5.40
N GLU A 75 4.99 -29.53 4.39
CA GLU A 75 5.88 -28.87 3.43
C GLU A 75 5.19 -27.68 2.73
N VAL A 76 3.94 -27.85 2.29
CA VAL A 76 3.14 -26.81 1.62
C VAL A 76 2.80 -25.66 2.57
N GLU A 77 2.44 -25.96 3.82
CA GLU A 77 2.19 -24.94 4.85
C GLU A 77 3.45 -24.12 5.13
N ARG A 78 4.59 -24.81 5.27
CA ARG A 78 5.89 -24.19 5.54
C ARG A 78 6.34 -23.30 4.39
N GLU A 79 6.21 -23.74 3.15
CA GLU A 79 6.57 -22.95 1.97
C GLU A 79 5.76 -21.65 1.93
N LYS A 80 4.42 -21.74 2.04
CA LYS A 80 3.52 -20.58 1.97
C LYS A 80 3.76 -19.59 3.09
N ILE A 81 3.91 -20.06 4.34
CA ILE A 81 4.13 -19.17 5.48
C ILE A 81 5.50 -18.50 5.42
N LEU A 82 6.54 -19.20 4.96
CA LEU A 82 7.87 -18.60 4.77
C LEU A 82 7.85 -17.53 3.68
N LYS A 83 7.13 -17.76 2.56
CA LYS A 83 6.94 -16.74 1.52
C LYS A 83 6.21 -15.51 2.04
N MET A 84 5.13 -15.69 2.80
CA MET A 84 4.41 -14.60 3.47
C MET A 84 5.33 -13.80 4.41
N HIS A 85 6.13 -14.50 5.23
CA HIS A 85 7.06 -13.87 6.16
C HIS A 85 8.21 -13.14 5.45
N ALA A 86 8.73 -13.68 4.35
CA ALA A 86 9.79 -13.06 3.55
C ALA A 86 9.32 -11.74 2.93
N LEU A 87 8.08 -11.71 2.38
CA LEU A 87 7.47 -10.48 1.89
C LEU A 87 7.37 -9.43 3.00
N ALA A 88 6.90 -9.82 4.20
CA ALA A 88 6.84 -8.91 5.33
C ALA A 88 8.23 -8.43 5.78
N ASP A 89 9.24 -9.31 5.79
CA ASP A 89 10.62 -8.94 6.14
C ASP A 89 11.20 -7.91 5.19
N GLU A 90 10.98 -8.08 3.88
CA GLU A 90 11.36 -7.12 2.86
C GLU A 90 10.59 -5.80 3.04
N PHE A 91 9.27 -5.85 3.21
CA PHE A 91 8.43 -4.66 3.37
C PHE A 91 8.87 -3.77 4.53
N ILE A 92 9.29 -4.36 5.66
CA ILE A 92 9.71 -3.63 6.86
C ILE A 92 11.04 -2.87 6.67
N GLN A 93 11.85 -3.24 5.68
CA GLN A 93 13.12 -2.54 5.40
C GLN A 93 12.94 -1.15 4.79
N TYR A 94 11.73 -0.79 4.34
CA TYR A 94 11.44 0.50 3.71
C TYR A 94 10.93 1.52 4.72
N ASP A 95 11.23 2.80 4.47
CA ASP A 95 10.84 3.93 5.33
C ASP A 95 9.63 4.67 4.76
N TYR A 96 9.54 4.70 3.43
CA TYR A 96 8.49 5.36 2.67
C TYR A 96 7.73 4.37 1.79
N TYR A 97 6.41 4.54 1.72
CA TYR A 97 5.54 3.72 0.85
C TYR A 97 4.65 4.60 -0.02
N VAL A 98 4.65 4.32 -1.33
CA VAL A 98 3.75 4.97 -2.29
C VAL A 98 2.86 3.91 -2.90
N PHE A 99 1.58 3.92 -2.55
CA PHE A 99 0.59 3.02 -3.12
C PHE A 99 -0.11 3.70 -4.29
N VAL A 100 -0.29 2.99 -5.39
CA VAL A 100 -1.01 3.48 -6.57
C VAL A 100 -2.08 2.48 -6.98
N SER A 101 -3.35 2.85 -6.89
CA SER A 101 -4.45 1.97 -7.28
C SER A 101 -5.60 2.70 -7.97
N PRO A 102 -6.28 2.08 -8.94
CA PRO A 102 -7.59 2.55 -9.39
C PRO A 102 -8.66 2.16 -8.36
N MET A 103 -9.83 2.78 -8.44
CA MET A 103 -11.03 2.27 -7.79
C MET A 103 -11.80 1.38 -8.77
N TRP A 104 -12.01 0.12 -8.41
CA TRP A 104 -12.88 -0.85 -9.09
C TRP A 104 -13.95 -1.34 -8.12
N ASN A 105 -15.22 -1.24 -8.51
CA ASN A 105 -16.35 -1.72 -7.70
C ASN A 105 -16.29 -1.18 -6.25
N LEU A 106 -16.19 0.14 -6.10
CA LEU A 106 -16.14 0.86 -4.82
C LEU A 106 -14.87 0.67 -3.97
N ASN A 107 -13.95 -0.22 -4.36
CA ASN A 107 -12.71 -0.51 -3.63
C ASN A 107 -11.47 -0.46 -4.54
N SER A 108 -10.28 -0.70 -4.02
CA SER A 108 -9.07 -0.95 -4.81
C SER A 108 -9.10 -2.38 -5.39
N PRO A 109 -8.25 -2.71 -6.40
CA PRO A 109 -8.19 -4.05 -6.95
C PRO A 109 -7.89 -5.10 -5.88
N ALA A 110 -8.54 -6.27 -5.96
CA ALA A 110 -8.44 -7.33 -4.95
C ALA A 110 -6.99 -7.77 -4.66
N ILE A 111 -6.09 -7.66 -5.64
CA ILE A 111 -4.67 -8.00 -5.47
C ILE A 111 -3.98 -7.13 -4.42
N LEU A 112 -4.41 -5.87 -4.24
CA LEU A 112 -3.89 -5.00 -3.18
C LEU A 112 -4.31 -5.52 -1.80
N LYS A 113 -5.54 -6.01 -1.65
CA LYS A 113 -5.99 -6.65 -0.41
C LYS A 113 -5.21 -7.94 -0.15
N ALA A 114 -4.98 -8.77 -1.17
CA ALA A 114 -4.17 -9.98 -1.05
C ALA A 114 -2.71 -9.68 -0.64
N PHE A 115 -2.12 -8.62 -1.21
CA PHE A 115 -0.81 -8.12 -0.79
C PHE A 115 -0.82 -7.69 0.68
N LEU A 116 -1.80 -6.86 1.08
CA LEU A 116 -1.92 -6.40 2.47
C LEU A 116 -2.12 -7.56 3.43
N ASP A 117 -2.88 -8.60 3.10
CA ASP A 117 -3.11 -9.76 3.96
C ASP A 117 -1.81 -10.48 4.35
N ASN A 118 -0.79 -10.43 3.49
CA ASN A 118 0.54 -10.99 3.77
C ASN A 118 1.34 -10.16 4.79
N LEU A 119 0.93 -8.92 5.06
CA LEU A 119 1.60 -8.03 6.00
C LEU A 119 1.04 -8.12 7.42
N PHE A 120 -0.08 -8.80 7.67
CA PHE A 120 -0.66 -8.90 9.02
C PHE A 120 -0.11 -10.12 9.78
N ILE A 121 1.07 -9.93 10.39
CA ILE A 121 1.80 -10.97 11.13
C ILE A 121 2.05 -10.50 12.57
N SER A 122 1.44 -11.22 13.51
CA SER A 122 1.62 -10.97 14.95
C SER A 122 3.08 -11.20 15.37
N GLY A 123 3.61 -10.31 16.20
CA GLY A 123 5.01 -10.30 16.62
C GLY A 123 5.98 -9.74 15.59
N LYS A 124 5.52 -9.40 14.38
CA LYS A 124 6.36 -8.84 13.30
C LYS A 124 5.92 -7.43 12.90
N THR A 125 4.67 -7.27 12.44
CA THR A 125 4.14 -5.98 11.95
C THR A 125 3.12 -5.36 12.91
N PHE A 126 2.51 -6.19 13.76
CA PHE A 126 1.72 -5.76 14.91
C PHE A 126 1.91 -6.74 16.07
N ALA A 127 1.53 -6.35 17.28
CA ALA A 127 1.53 -7.23 18.46
C ALA A 127 0.22 -7.08 19.24
N HIS A 128 -0.18 -8.16 19.93
CA HIS A 128 -1.28 -8.10 20.90
C HIS A 128 -0.81 -7.51 22.22
N THR A 129 -1.59 -6.59 22.78
CA THR A 129 -1.33 -6.00 24.11
C THR A 129 -2.60 -6.02 24.94
N ALA A 130 -2.48 -5.76 26.26
CA ALA A 130 -3.64 -5.66 27.14
C ALA A 130 -4.65 -4.57 26.72
N ASN A 131 -4.20 -3.56 25.97
CA ASN A 131 -5.04 -2.45 25.48
C ASN A 131 -5.51 -2.67 24.02
N GLY A 132 -5.36 -3.88 23.48
CA GLY A 132 -5.66 -4.21 22.09
C GLY A 132 -4.41 -4.31 21.21
N PRO A 133 -4.58 -4.54 19.90
CA PRO A 133 -3.47 -4.67 18.97
C PRO A 133 -2.71 -3.34 18.80
N LYS A 134 -1.39 -3.42 18.71
CA LYS A 134 -0.47 -2.28 18.48
C LYS A 134 0.40 -2.54 17.26
N GLY A 135 0.37 -1.63 16.30
CA GLY A 135 1.27 -1.64 15.15
C GLY A 135 2.73 -1.43 15.53
N LEU A 136 3.64 -2.18 14.88
CA LEU A 136 5.08 -2.18 15.14
C LEU A 136 5.88 -1.38 14.10
N LEU A 137 5.27 -0.98 12.98
CA LEU A 137 5.93 -0.31 11.85
C LEU A 137 6.04 1.21 12.08
N LYS A 138 6.68 1.59 13.19
CA LYS A 138 6.93 2.98 13.56
C LYS A 138 8.07 3.58 12.75
N GLY A 139 8.08 4.92 12.68
CA GLY A 139 9.08 5.64 11.92
C GLY A 139 8.96 5.40 10.41
N LYS A 140 7.74 5.23 9.90
CA LYS A 140 7.47 4.99 8.49
C LYS A 140 6.32 5.85 8.01
N LYS A 141 6.39 6.32 6.76
CA LYS A 141 5.37 7.16 6.14
C LYS A 141 4.84 6.54 4.87
N ALA A 142 3.53 6.67 4.64
CA ALA A 142 2.89 6.19 3.43
C ALA A 142 1.97 7.26 2.82
N ILE A 143 1.81 7.16 1.50
CA ILE A 143 0.82 7.91 0.75
C ILE A 143 0.12 6.98 -0.24
N HIS A 144 -1.14 7.28 -0.52
CA HIS A 144 -1.91 6.63 -1.56
C HIS A 144 -2.22 7.62 -2.69
N ILE A 145 -2.10 7.15 -3.92
CA ILE A 145 -2.53 7.82 -5.13
C ILE A 145 -3.64 6.96 -5.72
N GLN A 146 -4.88 7.47 -5.66
CA GLN A 146 -6.05 6.72 -6.10
C GLN A 146 -6.73 7.39 -7.29
N THR A 147 -7.00 6.62 -8.35
CA THR A 147 -7.80 7.11 -9.49
C THR A 147 -9.22 6.58 -9.47
N ARG A 148 -10.22 7.41 -9.76
CA ARG A 148 -11.64 7.02 -9.77
C ARG A 148 -12.34 7.43 -11.07
N GLY A 149 -13.24 6.58 -11.56
CA GLY A 149 -14.05 6.89 -12.75
C GLY A 149 -15.11 7.96 -12.47
N GLY A 150 -15.85 7.80 -11.37
CA GLY A 150 -16.84 8.78 -10.89
C GLY A 150 -16.24 9.85 -9.98
N GLN A 151 -17.07 10.82 -9.59
CA GLN A 151 -16.77 11.84 -8.57
C GLN A 151 -17.30 11.36 -7.22
N TYR A 152 -16.44 11.19 -6.22
CA TYR A 152 -16.83 10.73 -4.88
C TYR A 152 -16.69 11.85 -3.84
N THR A 153 -15.55 12.54 -3.84
CA THR A 153 -15.26 13.61 -2.86
C THR A 153 -16.28 14.74 -2.97
N GLY A 154 -16.82 15.16 -1.82
CA GLY A 154 -17.80 16.25 -1.75
C GLY A 154 -19.19 15.87 -2.28
N THR A 155 -19.49 14.58 -2.39
CA THR A 155 -20.79 14.06 -2.86
C THR A 155 -21.35 13.03 -1.87
N PRO A 156 -22.66 12.69 -1.94
CA PRO A 156 -23.21 11.59 -1.14
C PRO A 156 -22.56 10.22 -1.41
N LEU A 157 -21.83 10.05 -2.52
CA LEU A 157 -21.13 8.80 -2.84
C LEU A 157 -19.84 8.63 -2.03
N GLU A 158 -19.34 9.66 -1.36
CA GLU A 158 -18.10 9.62 -0.57
C GLU A 158 -18.12 8.49 0.48
N GLU A 159 -19.28 8.20 1.07
CA GLU A 159 -19.45 7.11 2.03
C GLU A 159 -19.22 5.73 1.40
N MET A 160 -19.41 5.59 0.08
CA MET A 160 -19.20 4.33 -0.65
C MET A 160 -17.74 4.09 -1.05
N GLU A 161 -16.87 5.11 -1.02
CA GLU A 161 -15.43 4.94 -1.24
C GLU A 161 -14.86 4.02 -0.16
N SER A 162 -14.33 2.87 -0.54
CA SER A 162 -13.80 1.90 0.43
C SER A 162 -12.36 1.46 0.15
N GLY A 163 -11.77 1.84 -0.98
CA GLY A 163 -10.42 1.44 -1.37
C GLY A 163 -9.35 2.21 -0.61
N ASP A 164 -9.40 3.54 -0.67
CA ASP A 164 -8.49 4.41 0.07
C ASP A 164 -8.73 4.27 1.57
N ARG A 165 -10.01 4.29 1.98
CA ARG A 165 -10.39 4.12 3.38
C ARG A 165 -9.80 2.85 4.00
N TYR A 166 -9.96 1.70 3.34
CA TYR A 166 -9.42 0.44 3.87
C TYR A 166 -7.89 0.46 3.93
N LEU A 167 -7.21 0.95 2.88
CA LEU A 167 -5.75 1.03 2.86
C LEU A 167 -5.21 1.90 4.00
N LYS A 168 -5.78 3.09 4.23
CA LYS A 168 -5.38 3.96 5.34
C LYS A 168 -5.58 3.29 6.70
N ILE A 169 -6.71 2.59 6.89
CA ILE A 169 -6.99 1.83 8.12
C ILE A 169 -5.93 0.74 8.32
N ALA A 170 -5.66 -0.06 7.29
CA ALA A 170 -4.70 -1.16 7.34
C ALA A 170 -3.29 -0.67 7.68
N LEU A 171 -2.78 0.36 6.99
CA LEU A 171 -1.44 0.88 7.23
C LEU A 171 -1.30 1.53 8.62
N ARG A 172 -2.31 2.30 9.07
CA ARG A 172 -2.35 2.88 10.41
C ARG A 172 -2.41 1.82 11.50
N PHE A 173 -3.16 0.74 11.28
CA PHE A 173 -3.20 -0.41 12.18
C PHE A 173 -1.79 -1.02 12.36
N LEU A 174 -1.03 -1.17 11.27
CA LEU A 174 0.35 -1.64 11.31
C LEU A 174 1.33 -0.62 11.91
N GLY A 175 0.89 0.61 12.15
CA GLY A 175 1.63 1.64 12.86
C GLY A 175 2.30 2.69 11.98
N ILE A 176 2.05 2.64 10.66
CA ILE A 176 2.57 3.55 9.64
C ILE A 176 1.80 4.87 9.68
N GLU A 177 2.52 5.98 9.59
CA GLU A 177 1.92 7.31 9.41
C GLU A 177 1.42 7.45 7.97
N VAL A 178 0.16 7.82 7.76
CA VAL A 178 -0.42 7.89 6.42
C VAL A 178 -0.87 9.31 6.12
N MET A 179 -0.25 9.90 5.10
CA MET A 179 -0.56 11.22 4.56
C MET A 179 -1.96 11.27 3.94
N ASP A 180 -2.38 12.47 3.55
CA ASP A 180 -3.57 12.62 2.73
C ASP A 180 -3.36 12.07 1.32
N THR A 181 -4.41 11.46 0.81
CA THR A 181 -4.41 10.72 -0.45
C THR A 181 -4.48 11.68 -1.61
N VAL A 182 -3.66 11.45 -2.64
CA VAL A 182 -3.82 12.13 -3.93
C VAL A 182 -4.97 11.43 -4.67
N VAL A 183 -6.16 12.02 -4.56
CA VAL A 183 -7.35 11.55 -5.28
C VAL A 183 -7.41 12.20 -6.65
N ALA A 184 -7.53 11.40 -7.71
CA ALA A 184 -7.79 11.86 -9.07
C ALA A 184 -9.05 11.19 -9.61
N GLU A 185 -10.12 11.94 -9.76
CA GLU A 185 -11.46 11.38 -9.94
C GLU A 185 -12.25 12.05 -11.07
N GLY A 186 -13.40 11.48 -11.42
CA GLY A 186 -14.23 11.97 -12.52
C GLY A 186 -13.70 11.63 -13.91
N PHE A 187 -12.72 10.72 -14.05
CA PHE A 187 -12.14 10.41 -15.36
C PHE A 187 -13.13 9.81 -16.37
N ASP A 188 -14.09 9.01 -15.90
CA ASP A 188 -15.13 8.43 -16.75
C ASP A 188 -16.35 9.36 -16.86
N LEU A 189 -16.59 10.18 -15.83
CA LEU A 189 -17.68 11.16 -15.80
C LEU A 189 -17.41 12.37 -16.73
N TYR A 190 -16.15 12.78 -16.86
CA TYR A 190 -15.73 13.94 -17.64
C TYR A 190 -14.60 13.58 -18.63
N PRO A 191 -14.87 12.76 -19.66
CA PRO A 191 -13.84 12.25 -20.56
C PRO A 191 -13.07 13.36 -21.29
N GLN A 192 -13.72 14.48 -21.61
CA GLN A 192 -13.08 15.61 -22.28
C GLN A 192 -12.14 16.42 -21.37
N ARG A 193 -12.27 16.26 -20.04
CA ARG A 193 -11.44 16.96 -19.05
C ARG A 193 -10.32 16.08 -18.50
N VAL A 194 -10.18 14.84 -18.98
CA VAL A 194 -9.12 13.93 -18.52
C VAL A 194 -7.72 14.55 -18.58
N PRO A 195 -7.31 15.29 -19.64
CA PRO A 195 -5.99 15.93 -19.65
C PRO A 195 -5.79 16.96 -18.52
N GLU A 196 -6.81 17.78 -18.24
CA GLU A 196 -6.82 18.78 -17.17
C GLU A 196 -6.78 18.11 -15.79
N LEU A 197 -7.68 17.15 -15.54
CA LEU A 197 -7.77 16.41 -14.28
C LEU A 197 -6.47 15.66 -13.96
N LEU A 198 -5.85 15.08 -15.00
CA LEU A 198 -4.57 14.39 -14.86
C LEU A 198 -3.43 15.36 -14.56
N ALA A 199 -3.41 16.53 -15.20
CA ALA A 199 -2.39 17.55 -14.95
C ALA A 199 -2.47 18.11 -13.52
N ASP A 200 -3.68 18.41 -13.04
CA ASP A 200 -3.94 18.81 -11.65
C ASP A 200 -3.48 17.74 -10.66
N ALA A 201 -3.87 16.47 -10.89
CA ALA A 201 -3.48 15.38 -10.02
C ALA A 201 -1.96 15.16 -9.97
N LYS A 202 -1.27 15.31 -11.11
CA LYS A 202 0.21 15.28 -11.15
C LYS A 202 0.82 16.41 -10.32
N GLU A 203 0.25 17.61 -10.35
CA GLU A 203 0.77 18.71 -9.55
C GLU A 203 0.57 18.48 -8.05
N ARG A 204 -0.62 18.05 -7.63
CA ARG A 204 -0.86 17.65 -6.23
C ARG A 204 0.05 16.51 -5.79
N ALA A 205 0.36 15.56 -6.68
CA ALA A 205 1.33 14.50 -6.40
C ALA A 205 2.75 15.03 -6.20
N ARG A 206 3.21 16.00 -6.99
CA ARG A 206 4.52 16.65 -6.77
C ARG A 206 4.58 17.37 -5.44
N LEU A 207 3.52 18.10 -5.08
CA LEU A 207 3.45 18.78 -3.78
C LEU A 207 3.49 17.77 -2.63
N ALA A 208 2.72 16.68 -2.73
CA ALA A 208 2.74 15.61 -1.74
C ALA A 208 4.11 14.91 -1.65
N ALA A 209 4.83 14.78 -2.77
CA ALA A 209 6.19 14.24 -2.78
C ALA A 209 7.16 15.11 -1.98
N LYS A 210 7.08 16.44 -2.14
CA LYS A 210 7.86 17.41 -1.36
C LYS A 210 7.54 17.33 0.14
N GLU A 211 6.26 17.16 0.49
CA GLU A 211 5.86 16.96 1.89
C GLU A 211 6.39 15.64 2.47
N LEU A 212 6.34 14.54 1.70
CA LEU A 212 6.90 13.26 2.13
C LEU A 212 8.44 13.36 2.31
N ALA A 213 9.10 14.09 1.41
CA ALA A 213 10.55 14.29 1.39
C ALA A 213 11.11 15.04 2.61
N LYS A 214 10.28 15.82 3.33
CA LYS A 214 10.64 16.41 4.64
C LYS A 214 11.00 15.37 5.70
N GLY A 215 10.76 14.09 5.41
CA GLY A 215 11.22 12.96 6.20
C GLY A 215 10.27 12.60 7.33
N ILE A 216 10.64 11.56 8.07
CA ILE A 216 9.93 11.12 9.26
C ILE A 216 10.39 11.99 10.42
N ALA A 217 9.47 12.64 11.13
CA ALA A 217 9.83 13.40 12.32
C ALA A 217 10.49 12.45 13.32
N ALA A 218 11.61 12.86 13.93
CA ALA A 218 12.26 12.06 14.95
C ALA A 218 11.23 11.73 16.06
N PRO A 219 11.13 10.47 16.51
CA PRO A 219 10.22 10.13 17.59
C PRO A 219 10.57 10.95 18.83
N VAL A 220 9.59 11.69 19.34
CA VAL A 220 9.65 12.36 20.65
C VAL A 220 9.61 11.32 21.76
#